data_AF-A0A2N2W077-F1
#
_entry.id   AF-A0A2N2W077-F1
#
_cell.length_a   1.000
_cell.length_b   1.000
_cell.length_c   1.000
_cell.angle_alpha   90.00
_cell.angle_beta   90.00
_cell.angle_gamma   90.00
#
_symmetry.space_group_name_H-M   'P 1'
#
loop_
_entity.id
_entity.type
_entity.pdbx_description
1 polymer ?
#
loop_
_entity_poly.entity_id
_entity_poly.type
_entity_poly.pdbx_seq_one_letter_code
_entity_poly.pdbx_strand_id
1 'polypeptide(L)'
;NMLLHRSGIWSVTDDSLYVQWCVEPKSHEEILAMIQNHPPVFEPDEKSEYSNSNFILLGYIIEKITGLDYSTNLQERICLKAGLKSTYYGKKEEIGDNESYSYSIDGSDWTKEKETDMSIPHGAGAVVSTTEDLVAFADALFDGKLISRKSLDEMTKTEGTYGKGIFTMPFFELTGYGHTGGIDGFRSVLIHYPSEKLSIAVCANAFNYNQNDILIGILNLIQGKPYTMPDFNTIKLSADQLRQFEGVYSSSDFPLKLTIKLNGETLTAQGTGQSAFPLEPVSETEFKFDAGGIKINFPSSGKLNIKQGGLDIVMTRE
;
A
#
# COMPACT_ATOMS: atom_id res chain seq x y z
N ASN A 1 22.11 -7.01 -0.09
CA ASN A 1 21.11 -7.81 0.66
C ASN A 1 19.98 -6.92 1.16
N MET A 2 20.20 -5.99 2.11
CA MET A 2 19.14 -5.11 2.64
C MET A 2 18.37 -4.33 1.57
N LEU A 3 19.07 -3.65 0.65
CA LEU A 3 18.44 -2.89 -0.44
C LEU A 3 17.54 -3.74 -1.35
N LEU A 4 17.81 -5.04 -1.47
CA LEU A 4 17.05 -5.99 -2.31
C LEU A 4 16.04 -6.80 -1.49
N HIS A 5 15.87 -6.50 -0.20
CA HIS A 5 15.05 -7.29 0.72
C HIS A 5 15.46 -8.77 0.82
N ARG A 6 16.77 -9.05 0.72
CA ARG A 6 17.37 -10.40 0.79
C ARG A 6 18.17 -10.63 2.07
N SER A 7 17.84 -9.92 3.14
CA SER A 7 18.66 -9.91 4.36
C SER A 7 18.28 -10.98 5.38
N GLY A 8 17.04 -11.48 5.35
CA GLY A 8 16.50 -12.32 6.42
C GLY A 8 16.12 -11.55 7.70
N ILE A 9 16.20 -10.21 7.70
CA ILE A 9 15.93 -9.41 8.90
C ILE A 9 14.43 -9.28 9.12
N TRP A 10 13.97 -9.68 10.31
CA TRP A 10 12.58 -9.51 10.75
C TRP A 10 12.13 -8.05 10.68
N SER A 11 10.91 -7.81 10.17
CA SER A 11 10.35 -6.47 10.04
C SER A 11 9.69 -6.04 11.35
N VAL A 12 10.06 -4.88 11.91
CA VAL A 12 9.43 -4.35 13.13
C VAL A 12 7.91 -4.13 12.99
N THR A 13 7.43 -3.95 11.76
CA THR A 13 6.01 -3.81 11.45
C THR A 13 5.23 -5.12 11.54
N ASP A 14 5.92 -6.26 11.63
CA ASP A 14 5.29 -7.59 11.77
C ASP A 14 5.03 -7.93 13.24
N ASP A 15 5.40 -7.06 14.18
CA ASP A 15 5.04 -7.20 15.59
C ASP A 15 3.52 -7.14 15.73
N SER A 16 2.94 -8.15 16.37
CA SER A 16 1.51 -8.21 16.68
C SER A 16 0.99 -7.03 17.50
N LEU A 17 1.88 -6.33 18.22
CA LEU A 17 1.58 -5.14 19.02
C LEU A 17 1.95 -3.84 18.31
N TYR A 18 2.38 -3.87 17.04
CA TYR A 18 2.86 -2.70 16.28
C TYR A 18 1.95 -1.48 16.45
N VAL A 19 0.65 -1.66 16.18
CA VAL A 19 -0.37 -0.58 16.23
C VAL A 19 -0.53 0.03 17.64
N GLN A 20 -0.11 -0.68 18.69
CA GLN A 20 -0.19 -0.17 20.06
C GLN A 20 0.97 0.75 20.41
N TRP A 21 2.16 0.49 19.87
CA TRP A 21 3.37 1.22 20.26
C TRP A 21 3.91 2.16 19.17
N CYS A 22 3.44 2.06 17.92
CA CYS A 22 3.96 2.86 16.80
C CYS A 22 3.70 4.38 16.94
N VAL A 23 2.83 4.78 17.85
CA VAL A 23 2.49 6.19 18.14
C VAL A 23 3.42 6.83 19.17
N GLU A 24 4.28 6.05 19.81
CA GLU A 24 5.22 6.53 20.83
C GLU A 24 6.64 6.56 20.24
N PRO A 25 7.40 7.64 20.46
CA PRO A 25 8.74 7.77 19.91
C PRO A 25 9.67 6.67 20.43
N LYS A 26 10.57 6.18 19.57
CA LYS A 26 11.62 5.23 19.94
C LYS A 26 12.99 5.71 19.52
N SER A 27 13.96 5.52 20.40
CA SER A 27 15.37 5.68 20.09
C SER A 27 15.86 4.61 19.10
N HIS A 28 17.00 4.88 18.47
CA HIS A 28 17.66 3.91 17.60
C HIS A 28 17.99 2.63 18.36
N GLU A 29 18.43 2.76 19.61
CA GLU A 29 18.77 1.64 20.50
C GLU A 29 17.55 0.75 20.79
N GLU A 30 16.37 1.35 20.99
CA GLU A 30 15.14 0.59 21.21
C GLU A 30 14.73 -0.21 19.97
N ILE A 31 14.74 0.42 18.79
CA ILE A 31 14.41 -0.27 17.53
C ILE A 31 15.45 -1.36 17.21
N LEU A 32 16.74 -1.08 17.42
CA LEU A 32 17.80 -2.07 17.26
C LEU A 32 17.63 -3.25 18.21
N ALA A 33 17.29 -3.01 19.47
CA ALA A 33 17.03 -4.07 20.43
C ALA A 33 15.84 -4.94 20.01
N MET A 34 14.76 -4.34 19.48
CA MET A 34 13.62 -5.09 18.94
C MET A 34 14.04 -6.00 17.79
N ILE A 35 14.82 -5.49 16.83
CA ILE A 35 15.32 -6.29 15.70
C ILE A 35 16.25 -7.41 16.18
N GLN A 36 17.16 -7.12 17.11
CA GLN A 36 18.13 -8.09 17.64
C GLN A 36 17.48 -9.21 18.47
N ASN A 37 16.36 -8.93 19.11
CA ASN A 37 15.62 -9.91 19.90
C ASN A 37 14.78 -10.88 19.05
N HIS A 38 14.73 -10.68 17.73
CA HIS A 38 14.07 -11.59 16.80
C HIS A 38 15.11 -12.39 15.99
N PRO A 39 14.92 -13.71 15.82
CA PRO A 39 15.79 -14.49 14.95
C PRO A 39 15.61 -14.06 13.48
N PRO A 40 16.63 -14.27 12.63
CA PRO A 40 16.45 -14.14 11.18
C PRO A 40 15.30 -15.01 10.68
N VAL A 41 14.50 -14.48 9.76
CA VAL A 41 13.36 -15.21 9.16
C VAL A 41 13.79 -16.17 8.04
N PHE A 42 15.00 -15.98 7.49
CA PHE A 42 15.66 -16.86 6.52
C PHE A 42 17.15 -16.47 6.42
N GLU A 43 17.97 -17.29 5.74
CA GLU A 43 19.38 -16.98 5.56
C GLU A 43 19.60 -15.86 4.53
N PRO A 44 20.61 -14.98 4.70
CA PRO A 44 20.90 -13.93 3.71
C PRO A 44 21.04 -14.49 2.29
N ASP A 45 20.39 -13.84 1.34
CA ASP A 45 20.32 -14.23 -0.07
C ASP A 45 19.66 -15.59 -0.37
N GLU A 46 18.91 -16.19 0.57
CA GLU A 46 18.08 -17.36 0.27
C GLU A 46 16.89 -17.00 -0.64
N LYS A 47 16.18 -15.91 -0.30
CA LYS A 47 15.00 -15.40 -1.01
C LYS A 47 14.87 -13.87 -0.83
N SER A 48 13.89 -13.27 -1.52
CA SER A 48 13.48 -11.89 -1.30
C SER A 48 12.19 -11.86 -0.49
N GLU A 49 12.17 -11.11 0.61
CA GLU A 49 11.00 -10.90 1.47
C GLU A 49 11.05 -9.49 2.07
N TYR A 50 9.98 -8.72 1.84
CA TYR A 50 9.93 -7.32 2.25
C TYR A 50 10.14 -7.17 3.76
N SER A 51 10.88 -6.14 4.16
CA SER A 51 11.18 -5.87 5.56
C SER A 51 11.52 -4.39 5.72
N ASN A 52 10.71 -3.68 6.52
CA ASN A 52 10.92 -2.27 6.83
C ASN A 52 12.22 -2.07 7.63
N SER A 53 12.58 -3.04 8.47
CA SER A 53 13.82 -3.03 9.25
C SER A 53 15.06 -2.85 8.37
N ASN A 54 15.06 -3.36 7.14
CA ASN A 54 16.18 -3.13 6.21
C ASN A 54 16.42 -1.64 5.93
N PHE A 55 15.35 -0.89 5.69
CA PHE A 55 15.45 0.52 5.31
C PHE A 55 15.58 1.43 6.53
N ILE A 56 15.05 1.02 7.69
CA ILE A 56 15.36 1.66 8.99
C ILE A 56 16.87 1.57 9.25
N LEU A 57 17.46 0.38 9.17
CA LEU A 57 18.90 0.17 9.41
C LEU A 57 19.77 0.89 8.37
N LEU A 58 19.34 0.94 7.10
CA LEU A 58 20.02 1.74 6.08
C LEU A 58 20.02 3.23 6.42
N GLY A 59 18.93 3.76 6.99
CA GLY A 59 18.87 5.11 7.56
C GLY A 59 19.95 5.33 8.62
N TYR A 60 20.01 4.47 9.63
CA TYR A 60 21.03 4.56 10.69
C TYR A 60 22.46 4.43 10.16
N ILE A 61 22.68 3.61 9.13
CA ILE A 61 23.98 3.48 8.46
C ILE A 61 24.38 4.77 7.78
N ILE A 62 23.45 5.45 7.09
CA ILE A 62 23.70 6.75 6.46
C ILE A 62 24.10 7.77 7.52
N GLU A 63 23.37 7.85 8.63
CA GLU A 63 23.69 8.77 9.72
C GLU A 63 25.06 8.50 10.31
N LYS A 64 25.38 7.23 10.59
CA LYS A 64 26.68 6.83 11.14
C LYS A 64 27.85 7.14 10.22
N ILE A 65 27.69 6.93 8.91
CA ILE A 65 28.74 7.21 7.91
C ILE A 65 28.97 8.71 7.75
N THR A 66 27.90 9.50 7.81
CA THR A 66 27.94 10.92 7.48
C THR A 66 28.14 11.82 8.70
N GLY A 67 27.79 11.35 9.89
CA GLY A 67 27.74 12.14 11.11
C GLY A 67 26.58 13.14 11.16
N LEU A 68 25.63 13.06 10.22
CA LEU A 68 24.47 13.93 10.11
C LEU A 68 23.20 13.11 10.34
N ASP A 69 22.16 13.71 10.90
CA ASP A 69 20.86 13.04 11.03
C ASP A 69 20.24 12.75 9.64
N TYR A 70 19.25 11.86 9.62
CA TYR A 70 18.59 11.44 8.39
C TYR A 70 17.88 12.62 7.70
N SER A 71 17.28 13.53 8.46
CA SER A 71 16.58 14.70 7.93
C SER A 71 17.50 15.62 7.12
N THR A 72 18.72 15.82 7.62
CA THR A 72 19.77 16.62 6.99
C THR A 72 20.32 15.92 5.76
N ASN A 73 20.56 14.60 5.86
CA ASN A 73 20.97 13.80 4.70
C ASN A 73 19.93 13.83 3.58
N LEU A 74 18.64 13.67 3.90
CA LEU A 74 17.53 13.77 2.95
C LEU A 74 17.54 15.15 2.26
N GLN A 75 17.61 16.21 3.06
CA GLN A 75 17.55 17.57 2.54
C GLN A 75 18.74 17.91 1.62
N GLU A 76 19.96 17.67 2.08
CA GLU A 76 21.19 18.06 1.35
C GLU A 76 21.49 17.15 0.16
N ARG A 77 21.26 15.84 0.30
CA ARG A 77 21.66 14.87 -0.72
C ARG A 77 20.60 14.68 -1.78
N ILE A 78 19.32 14.88 -1.43
CA ILE A 78 18.18 14.61 -2.31
C ILE A 78 17.37 15.88 -2.57
N CYS A 79 16.68 16.44 -1.57
CA CYS A 79 15.65 17.47 -1.80
C CYS A 79 16.22 18.72 -2.48
N LEU A 80 17.32 19.28 -1.97
CA LEU A 80 17.94 20.46 -2.57
C LEU A 80 18.48 20.21 -3.99
N LYS A 81 18.98 19.01 -4.26
CA LYS A 81 19.51 18.65 -5.59
C LYS A 81 18.40 18.44 -6.61
N ALA A 82 17.31 17.76 -6.21
CA ALA A 82 16.16 17.52 -7.08
C ALA A 82 15.22 18.75 -7.15
N GLY A 83 15.34 19.70 -6.22
CA GLY A 83 14.48 20.89 -6.16
C GLY A 83 13.13 20.63 -5.50
N LEU A 84 13.07 19.66 -4.59
CA LEU A 84 11.87 19.23 -3.87
C LEU A 84 11.59 20.20 -2.74
N LYS A 85 10.52 20.99 -2.84
CA LYS A 85 10.24 22.11 -1.91
C LYS A 85 9.31 21.74 -0.77
N SER A 86 8.53 20.69 -0.96
CA SER A 86 7.49 20.20 -0.06
C SER A 86 7.78 18.76 0.37
N THR A 87 9.06 18.36 0.33
CA THR A 87 9.54 17.04 0.75
C THR A 87 10.49 17.14 1.93
N TYR A 88 10.18 16.46 3.01
CA TYR A 88 10.92 16.55 4.28
C TYR A 88 10.76 15.27 5.10
N TYR A 89 11.59 15.15 6.14
CA TYR A 89 11.41 14.13 7.16
C TYR A 89 10.19 14.49 8.01
N GLY A 90 9.25 13.56 8.12
CA GLY A 90 7.97 13.75 8.77
C GLY A 90 8.13 14.25 10.20
N LYS A 91 7.19 15.12 10.56
CA LYS A 91 7.00 15.69 11.90
C LYS A 91 5.55 15.47 12.27
N LYS A 92 5.18 15.96 13.46
CA LYS A 92 3.79 15.93 13.88
C LYS A 92 2.89 16.66 12.87
N GLU A 93 1.80 16.01 12.47
CA GLU A 93 0.86 16.51 11.47
C GLU A 93 0.26 17.86 11.86
N GLU A 94 0.38 18.84 10.97
CA GLU A 94 -0.11 20.20 11.16
C GLU A 94 -0.82 20.72 9.91
N ILE A 95 -2.16 20.72 9.92
CA ILE A 95 -3.00 21.20 8.79
C ILE A 95 -2.66 22.63 8.37
N GLY A 96 -2.17 23.47 9.29
CA GLY A 96 -1.71 24.83 9.02
C GLY A 96 -0.58 24.90 7.99
N ASP A 97 0.16 23.80 7.79
CA ASP A 97 1.31 23.71 6.88
C ASP A 97 0.94 23.13 5.50
N ASN A 98 -0.35 23.12 5.15
CA ASN A 98 -0.91 22.43 3.98
C ASN A 98 -0.72 20.90 4.02
N GLU A 99 -0.65 20.34 5.21
CA GLU A 99 -0.66 18.90 5.43
C GLU A 99 -2.10 18.38 5.52
N SER A 100 -2.23 17.06 5.60
CA SER A 100 -3.49 16.36 5.77
C SER A 100 -3.41 15.46 7.00
N TYR A 101 -4.55 15.14 7.60
CA TYR A 101 -4.65 13.97 8.49
C TYR A 101 -4.97 12.73 7.66
N SER A 102 -4.60 11.56 8.18
CA SER A 102 -5.06 10.30 7.63
C SER A 102 -6.38 9.83 8.26
N TYR A 103 -7.15 9.08 7.49
CA TYR A 103 -8.47 8.59 7.90
C TYR A 103 -8.67 7.12 7.53
N SER A 104 -9.41 6.41 8.38
CA SER A 104 -10.09 5.17 8.03
C SER A 104 -11.56 5.44 7.69
N ILE A 105 -12.12 4.52 6.91
CA ILE A 105 -13.48 4.60 6.41
C ILE A 105 -14.22 3.32 6.84
N ASP A 106 -15.35 3.49 7.51
CA ASP A 106 -16.32 2.42 7.78
C ASP A 106 -17.69 2.85 7.26
N GLY A 107 -18.10 2.27 6.13
CA GLY A 107 -19.29 2.73 5.40
C GLY A 107 -19.17 4.20 5.00
N SER A 108 -20.05 5.05 5.51
CA SER A 108 -20.03 6.50 5.28
C SER A 108 -19.19 7.29 6.29
N ASP A 109 -18.69 6.63 7.33
CA ASP A 109 -18.08 7.29 8.48
C ASP A 109 -16.56 7.38 8.31
N TRP A 110 -16.04 8.59 8.47
CA TRP A 110 -14.62 8.91 8.33
C TRP A 110 -14.05 9.17 9.71
N THR A 111 -13.08 8.37 10.12
CA THR A 111 -12.44 8.49 11.44
C THR A 111 -10.99 8.86 11.25
N LYS A 112 -10.54 9.94 11.92
CA LYS A 112 -9.12 10.31 11.93
C LYS A 112 -8.32 9.17 12.58
N GLU A 113 -7.26 8.73 11.89
CA GLU A 113 -6.35 7.72 12.41
C GLU A 113 -5.40 8.28 13.47
N LYS A 114 -4.82 7.36 14.25
CA LYS A 114 -3.68 7.70 15.10
C LYS A 114 -2.45 7.90 14.22
N GLU A 115 -1.61 8.83 14.64
CA GLU A 115 -0.41 9.20 13.93
C GLU A 115 0.78 8.34 14.41
N THR A 116 1.40 7.60 13.49
CA THR A 116 2.64 6.90 13.75
C THR A 116 3.79 7.89 13.98
N ASP A 117 4.57 7.71 15.04
CA ASP A 117 5.74 8.55 15.28
C ASP A 117 6.83 8.24 14.24
N MET A 118 7.36 9.27 13.59
CA MET A 118 8.27 9.13 12.45
C MET A 118 9.63 8.51 12.82
N SER A 119 9.98 8.45 14.12
CA SER A 119 11.13 7.67 14.59
C SER A 119 10.99 6.16 14.34
N ILE A 120 9.76 5.66 14.18
CA ILE A 120 9.48 4.25 13.95
C ILE A 120 9.82 3.81 12.52
N PRO A 121 9.19 4.36 11.45
CA PRO A 121 9.51 3.97 10.09
C PRO A 121 10.86 4.53 9.63
N HIS A 122 11.30 5.68 10.15
CA HIS A 122 12.58 6.32 9.83
C HIS A 122 12.92 6.23 8.32
N GLY A 123 14.08 5.67 7.95
CA GLY A 123 14.49 5.49 6.55
C GLY A 123 13.60 4.60 5.68
N ALA A 124 12.65 3.86 6.26
CA ALA A 124 11.70 3.00 5.54
C ALA A 124 10.39 3.71 5.13
N GLY A 125 10.03 4.84 5.75
CA GLY A 125 8.71 5.44 5.47
C GLY A 125 8.43 6.79 6.12
N ALA A 126 9.42 7.48 6.69
CA ALA A 126 9.23 8.75 7.39
C ALA A 126 9.29 9.99 6.48
N VAL A 127 9.13 9.86 5.16
CA VAL A 127 9.22 11.00 4.24
C VAL A 127 7.81 11.49 3.88
N VAL A 128 7.55 12.77 4.13
CA VAL A 128 6.34 13.46 3.69
C VAL A 128 6.65 14.21 2.40
N SER A 129 5.73 14.18 1.43
CA SER A 129 5.91 14.78 0.11
C SER A 129 4.56 15.09 -0.56
N THR A 130 4.60 15.76 -1.72
CA THR A 130 3.45 15.99 -2.59
C THR A 130 3.61 15.21 -3.90
N THR A 131 2.53 15.05 -4.67
CA THR A 131 2.59 14.41 -5.99
C THR A 131 3.53 15.12 -6.95
N GLU A 132 3.61 16.45 -6.90
CA GLU A 132 4.52 17.26 -7.71
C GLU A 132 5.99 16.97 -7.38
N ASP A 133 6.33 16.94 -6.10
CA ASP A 133 7.70 16.65 -5.66
C ASP A 133 8.07 15.19 -5.92
N LEU A 134 7.14 14.24 -5.75
CA LEU A 134 7.39 12.83 -6.08
C LEU A 134 7.70 12.62 -7.56
N VAL A 135 6.96 13.29 -8.46
CA VAL A 135 7.25 13.28 -9.90
C VAL A 135 8.60 13.93 -10.18
N ALA A 136 8.90 15.09 -9.59
CA ALA A 136 10.18 15.77 -9.75
C ALA A 136 11.37 14.92 -9.23
N PHE A 137 11.16 14.17 -8.15
CA PHE A 137 12.14 13.21 -7.61
C PHE A 137 12.41 12.08 -8.60
N ALA A 138 11.35 11.46 -9.16
CA ALA A 138 11.50 10.42 -10.16
C ALA A 138 12.28 10.93 -11.38
N ASP A 139 11.89 12.07 -11.94
CA ASP A 139 12.58 12.65 -13.09
C ASP A 139 14.06 12.94 -12.78
N ALA A 140 14.36 13.56 -11.63
CA ALA A 140 15.72 13.82 -11.20
C ALA A 140 16.56 12.54 -10.98
N LEU A 141 15.95 11.47 -10.47
CA LEU A 141 16.60 10.18 -10.29
C LEU A 141 16.96 9.54 -11.64
N PHE A 142 15.98 9.43 -12.53
CA PHE A 142 16.13 8.72 -13.81
C PHE A 142 16.93 9.50 -14.86
N ASP A 143 16.98 10.82 -14.76
CA ASP A 143 17.87 11.69 -15.54
C ASP A 143 19.32 11.71 -15.00
N GLY A 144 19.60 10.99 -13.91
CA GLY A 144 20.96 10.86 -13.35
C GLY A 144 21.45 12.08 -12.58
N LYS A 145 20.53 12.94 -12.09
CA LYS A 145 20.86 14.12 -11.28
C LYS A 145 21.26 13.75 -9.84
N LEU A 146 20.70 12.66 -9.32
CA LEU A 146 20.89 12.24 -7.92
C LEU A 146 21.99 11.19 -7.75
N ILE A 147 22.08 10.24 -8.66
CA ILE A 147 23.05 9.14 -8.62
C ILE A 147 23.66 8.92 -10.00
N SER A 148 24.84 8.27 -10.03
CA SER A 148 25.49 7.92 -11.30
C SER A 148 24.63 6.96 -12.12
N ARG A 149 24.76 7.00 -13.46
CA ARG A 149 24.06 6.05 -14.35
C ARG A 149 24.32 4.59 -13.97
N LYS A 150 25.57 4.25 -13.62
CA LYS A 150 25.95 2.92 -13.13
C LYS A 150 25.17 2.53 -11.88
N SER A 151 25.01 3.45 -10.93
CA SER A 151 24.23 3.21 -9.71
C SER A 151 22.75 3.03 -10.01
N LEU A 152 22.19 3.78 -10.96
CA LEU A 152 20.82 3.65 -11.40
C LEU A 152 20.56 2.32 -12.13
N ASP A 153 21.48 1.89 -12.99
CA ASP A 153 21.39 0.58 -13.66
C ASP A 153 21.43 -0.55 -12.61
N GLU A 154 22.27 -0.42 -11.57
CA GLU A 154 22.31 -1.34 -10.43
C GLU A 154 21.05 -1.27 -9.55
N MET A 155 20.40 -0.11 -9.47
CA MET A 155 19.16 0.08 -8.71
C MET A 155 17.97 -0.59 -9.38
N THR A 156 17.92 -0.51 -10.71
CA THR A 156 16.82 -1.02 -11.56
C THR A 156 17.02 -2.46 -12.02
N LYS A 157 18.20 -3.05 -11.80
CA LYS A 157 18.42 -4.49 -11.98
C LYS A 157 17.67 -5.27 -10.91
N THR A 158 16.68 -6.06 -11.33
CA THR A 158 15.78 -6.75 -10.40
C THR A 158 16.00 -8.26 -10.30
N GLU A 159 15.57 -8.80 -9.16
CA GLU A 159 15.38 -10.23 -8.91
C GLU A 159 13.89 -10.46 -8.59
N GLY A 160 13.18 -11.09 -9.54
CA GLY A 160 11.72 -11.02 -9.54
C GLY A 160 11.28 -9.56 -9.73
N THR A 161 10.46 -9.04 -8.81
CA THR A 161 10.02 -7.64 -8.84
C THR A 161 10.92 -6.68 -8.07
N TYR A 162 11.88 -7.17 -7.27
CA TYR A 162 12.68 -6.36 -6.36
C TYR A 162 13.95 -5.83 -7.02
N GLY A 163 14.11 -4.51 -7.06
CA GLY A 163 15.37 -3.79 -7.27
C GLY A 163 15.92 -3.21 -5.95
N LYS A 164 16.96 -2.37 -6.01
CA LYS A 164 17.57 -1.77 -4.82
C LYS A 164 16.74 -0.59 -4.31
N GLY A 165 15.72 -0.84 -3.49
CA GLY A 165 14.78 0.19 -3.01
C GLY A 165 13.79 0.68 -4.08
N ILE A 166 13.54 -0.14 -5.09
CA ILE A 166 12.58 0.13 -6.15
C ILE A 166 12.01 -1.19 -6.66
N PHE A 167 10.77 -1.18 -7.14
CA PHE A 167 10.10 -2.34 -7.72
C PHE A 167 9.87 -2.17 -9.21
N THR A 168 9.87 -3.27 -9.95
CA THR A 168 9.28 -3.28 -11.29
C THR A 168 7.76 -3.32 -11.19
N MET A 169 7.11 -2.46 -11.95
CA MET A 169 5.66 -2.32 -12.03
C MET A 169 5.25 -2.37 -13.51
N PRO A 170 4.96 -3.57 -14.07
CA PRO A 170 4.67 -3.73 -15.48
C PRO A 170 3.26 -3.24 -15.84
N PHE A 171 3.10 -2.70 -17.04
CA PHE A 171 1.81 -2.34 -17.63
C PHE A 171 1.82 -2.61 -19.13
N PHE A 172 1.19 -3.71 -19.55
CA PHE A 172 1.33 -4.26 -20.90
C PHE A 172 2.82 -4.41 -21.29
N GLU A 173 3.25 -3.78 -22.37
CA GLU A 173 4.64 -3.79 -22.85
C GLU A 173 5.54 -2.78 -22.11
N LEU A 174 4.96 -1.92 -21.25
CA LEU A 174 5.73 -0.94 -20.49
C LEU A 174 6.27 -1.58 -19.22
N THR A 175 7.56 -1.33 -18.96
CA THR A 175 8.19 -1.66 -17.67
C THR A 175 8.39 -0.39 -16.88
N GLY A 176 7.59 -0.20 -15.84
CA GLY A 176 7.75 0.89 -14.88
C GLY A 176 8.65 0.48 -13.72
N TYR A 177 9.27 1.47 -13.11
CA TYR A 177 10.05 1.33 -11.88
C TYR A 177 9.49 2.29 -10.84
N GLY A 178 9.17 1.79 -9.65
CA GLY A 178 8.42 2.56 -8.67
C GLY A 178 8.33 1.91 -7.31
N HIS A 179 7.46 2.46 -6.46
CA HIS A 179 7.16 1.91 -5.16
C HIS A 179 5.77 2.37 -4.69
N THR A 180 5.10 1.54 -3.90
CA THR A 180 3.86 1.90 -3.19
C THR A 180 4.16 2.20 -1.73
N GLY A 181 3.40 3.09 -1.11
CA GLY A 181 3.53 3.43 0.31
C GLY A 181 2.21 3.28 1.05
N GLY A 182 2.32 2.94 2.33
CA GLY A 182 1.19 2.91 3.26
C GLY A 182 1.68 3.15 4.67
N ILE A 183 1.12 4.16 5.33
CA ILE A 183 1.32 4.45 6.74
C ILE A 183 0.02 5.05 7.27
N ASP A 184 -0.48 4.53 8.39
CA ASP A 184 -1.79 4.89 8.92
C ASP A 184 -2.88 4.79 7.82
N GLY A 185 -3.72 5.82 7.66
CA GLY A 185 -4.69 5.92 6.56
C GLY A 185 -4.12 6.44 5.22
N PHE A 186 -2.84 6.85 5.17
CA PHE A 186 -2.22 7.34 3.93
C PHE A 186 -1.87 6.20 2.97
N ARG A 187 -2.00 6.45 1.67
CA ARG A 187 -1.50 5.59 0.60
C ARG A 187 -0.80 6.43 -0.46
N SER A 188 0.25 5.87 -1.04
CA SER A 188 0.98 6.52 -2.13
C SER A 188 1.47 5.52 -3.17
N VAL A 189 1.65 6.00 -4.39
CA VAL A 189 2.38 5.28 -5.43
C VAL A 189 3.18 6.30 -6.23
N LEU A 190 4.41 5.94 -6.55
CA LEU A 190 5.25 6.63 -7.52
C LEU A 190 5.78 5.61 -8.51
N ILE A 191 5.64 5.89 -9.80
CA ILE A 191 6.13 5.03 -10.87
C ILE A 191 6.72 5.88 -12.00
N HIS A 192 7.86 5.44 -12.52
CA HIS A 192 8.51 6.03 -13.69
C HIS A 192 8.65 4.99 -14.79
N TYR A 193 8.29 5.35 -16.01
CA TYR A 193 8.44 4.54 -17.22
C TYR A 193 9.54 5.14 -18.10
N PRO A 194 10.78 4.61 -18.06
CA PRO A 194 11.91 5.19 -18.78
C PRO A 194 11.70 5.29 -20.29
N SER A 195 11.01 4.30 -20.89
CA SER A 195 10.76 4.26 -22.33
C SER A 195 9.88 5.41 -22.83
N GLU A 196 8.96 5.88 -21.97
CA GLU A 196 8.00 6.94 -22.27
C GLU A 196 8.38 8.29 -21.65
N LYS A 197 9.44 8.32 -20.82
CA LYS A 197 9.78 9.47 -19.96
C LYS A 197 8.57 9.97 -19.17
N LEU A 198 7.83 9.03 -18.59
CA LEU A 198 6.57 9.28 -17.92
C LEU A 198 6.69 8.93 -16.43
N SER A 199 6.48 9.92 -15.57
CA SER A 199 6.37 9.75 -14.12
C SER A 199 4.92 9.96 -13.68
N ILE A 200 4.41 9.09 -12.81
CA ILE A 200 3.07 9.19 -12.24
C ILE A 200 3.16 9.04 -10.73
N ALA A 201 2.56 9.98 -9.99
CA ALA A 201 2.39 9.89 -8.55
C ALA A 201 0.90 9.98 -8.19
N VAL A 202 0.45 9.15 -7.24
CA VAL A 202 -0.89 9.25 -6.64
C VAL A 202 -0.75 9.15 -5.14
N CYS A 203 -1.27 10.14 -4.42
CA CYS A 203 -1.32 10.14 -2.96
C CYS A 203 -2.77 10.25 -2.50
N ALA A 204 -3.10 9.55 -1.41
CA ALA A 204 -4.42 9.59 -0.79
C ALA A 204 -4.27 9.54 0.73
N ASN A 205 -5.15 10.24 1.45
CA ASN A 205 -5.20 10.28 2.92
C ASN A 205 -6.29 9.38 3.51
N ALA A 206 -6.98 8.64 2.64
CA ALA A 206 -7.83 7.49 2.92
C ALA A 206 -8.09 6.79 1.59
N PHE A 207 -8.70 5.61 1.59
CA PHE A 207 -9.12 4.96 0.35
C PHE A 207 -10.42 4.16 0.57
N ASN A 208 -11.44 4.46 -0.23
CA ASN A 208 -12.65 3.65 -0.40
C ASN A 208 -12.68 2.94 -1.76
N TYR A 209 -11.61 3.10 -2.54
CA TYR A 209 -11.47 2.54 -3.88
C TYR A 209 -10.07 1.95 -4.03
N ASN A 210 -9.95 0.90 -4.84
CA ASN A 210 -8.67 0.24 -5.04
C ASN A 210 -7.68 1.16 -5.76
N GLN A 211 -6.53 1.45 -5.13
CA GLN A 211 -5.52 2.36 -5.68
C GLN A 211 -4.92 1.86 -7.00
N ASN A 212 -4.80 0.55 -7.17
CA ASN A 212 -4.29 -0.05 -8.41
C ASN A 212 -5.27 0.17 -9.57
N ASP A 213 -6.58 0.14 -9.33
CA ASP A 213 -7.59 0.42 -10.36
C ASP A 213 -7.52 1.89 -10.82
N ILE A 214 -7.27 2.83 -9.91
CA ILE A 214 -7.01 4.25 -10.25
C ILE A 214 -5.78 4.35 -11.15
N LEU A 215 -4.68 3.69 -10.75
CA LEU A 215 -3.43 3.71 -11.51
C LEU A 215 -3.60 3.12 -12.92
N ILE A 216 -4.28 1.97 -13.03
CA ILE A 216 -4.61 1.34 -14.31
C ILE A 216 -5.49 2.25 -15.17
N GLY A 217 -6.46 2.95 -14.57
CA GLY A 217 -7.31 3.91 -15.27
C GLY A 217 -6.50 5.06 -15.86
N ILE A 218 -5.62 5.68 -15.07
CA ILE A 218 -4.71 6.74 -15.52
C ILE A 218 -3.84 6.23 -16.69
N LEU A 219 -3.22 5.06 -16.53
CA LEU A 219 -2.34 4.48 -17.55
C LEU A 219 -3.08 4.13 -18.84
N ASN A 220 -4.29 3.57 -18.76
CA ASN A 220 -5.12 3.31 -19.93
C ASN A 220 -5.44 4.61 -20.68
N LEU A 221 -5.83 5.67 -19.96
CA LEU A 221 -6.15 6.97 -20.56
C LEU A 221 -4.92 7.59 -21.25
N ILE A 222 -3.74 7.56 -20.60
CA ILE A 222 -2.48 8.05 -21.19
C ILE A 222 -2.11 7.26 -22.45
N GLN A 223 -2.30 5.94 -22.43
CA GLN A 223 -1.97 5.04 -23.54
C GLN A 223 -3.07 4.99 -24.62
N GLY A 224 -4.12 5.80 -24.52
CA GLY A 224 -5.25 5.81 -25.45
C GLY A 224 -6.02 4.49 -25.53
N LYS A 225 -5.96 3.68 -24.45
CA LYS A 225 -6.66 2.40 -24.36
C LYS A 225 -8.10 2.61 -23.88
N PRO A 226 -9.03 1.68 -24.22
CA PRO A 226 -10.39 1.72 -23.68
C PRO A 226 -10.37 1.71 -22.15
N TYR A 227 -11.13 2.63 -21.56
CA TYR A 227 -11.33 2.70 -20.12
C TYR A 227 -12.77 3.06 -19.82
N THR A 228 -13.38 2.32 -18.91
CA THR A 228 -14.74 2.59 -18.42
C THR A 228 -14.61 3.20 -17.03
N MET A 229 -15.18 4.40 -16.86
CA MET A 229 -15.23 5.02 -15.55
C MET A 229 -15.99 4.13 -14.55
N PRO A 230 -15.53 4.03 -13.30
CA PRO A 230 -16.24 3.27 -12.28
C PRO A 230 -17.63 3.84 -12.02
N ASP A 231 -18.57 2.94 -11.79
CA ASP A 231 -19.93 3.27 -11.37
C ASP A 231 -20.08 3.08 -9.86
N PHE A 232 -20.39 4.18 -9.18
CA PHE A 232 -20.57 4.24 -7.73
C PHE A 232 -22.04 4.18 -7.32
N ASN A 233 -22.97 4.01 -8.26
CA ASN A 233 -24.38 3.86 -7.94
C ASN A 233 -24.62 2.58 -7.13
N THR A 234 -25.40 2.72 -6.07
CA THR A 234 -25.89 1.64 -5.23
C THR A 234 -27.41 1.72 -5.15
N ILE A 235 -28.05 0.59 -4.88
CA ILE A 235 -29.49 0.54 -4.61
C ILE A 235 -29.74 0.38 -3.12
N LYS A 236 -30.96 0.65 -2.64
CA LYS A 236 -31.34 0.30 -1.27
C LYS A 236 -32.16 -0.99 -1.28
N LEU A 237 -31.67 -2.01 -0.57
CA LEU A 237 -32.42 -3.25 -0.32
C LEU A 237 -33.00 -3.21 1.10
N SER A 238 -34.19 -3.78 1.28
CA SER A 238 -34.78 -3.95 2.61
C SER A 238 -34.03 -5.02 3.41
N ALA A 239 -34.14 -4.98 4.75
CA ALA A 239 -33.53 -5.99 5.61
C ALA A 239 -33.98 -7.42 5.25
N ASP A 240 -35.24 -7.62 4.84
CA ASP A 240 -35.74 -8.92 4.42
C ASP A 240 -35.11 -9.40 3.10
N GLN A 241 -34.91 -8.48 2.15
CA GLN A 241 -34.16 -8.77 0.93
C GLN A 241 -32.68 -9.09 1.22
N LEU A 242 -32.07 -8.50 2.23
CA LEU A 242 -30.67 -8.80 2.58
C LEU A 242 -30.53 -10.13 3.34
N ARG A 243 -31.45 -10.42 4.26
CA ARG A 243 -31.46 -11.66 5.07
C ARG A 243 -31.45 -12.93 4.22
N GLN A 244 -32.01 -12.87 3.01
CA GLN A 244 -32.02 -14.02 2.11
C GLN A 244 -30.61 -14.51 1.74
N PHE A 245 -29.59 -13.63 1.81
CA PHE A 245 -28.20 -13.93 1.45
C PHE A 245 -27.37 -14.43 2.62
N GLU A 246 -27.86 -14.32 3.86
CA GLU A 246 -27.11 -14.76 5.04
C GLU A 246 -26.80 -16.26 4.99
N GLY A 247 -25.61 -16.62 5.48
CA GLY A 247 -25.15 -17.99 5.53
C GLY A 247 -23.63 -18.09 5.47
N VAL A 248 -23.14 -19.31 5.67
CA VAL A 248 -21.73 -19.66 5.46
C VAL A 248 -21.64 -20.32 4.10
N TYR A 249 -20.76 -19.80 3.24
CA TYR A 249 -20.51 -20.31 1.91
C TYR A 249 -19.12 -20.93 1.85
N SER A 250 -19.01 -22.09 1.21
CA SER A 250 -17.75 -22.80 1.02
C SER A 250 -17.62 -23.31 -0.42
N SER A 251 -16.38 -23.58 -0.81
CA SER A 251 -16.05 -24.22 -2.08
C SER A 251 -14.92 -25.21 -1.85
N SER A 252 -14.91 -26.33 -2.58
CA SER A 252 -13.77 -27.25 -2.57
C SER A 252 -12.52 -26.61 -3.17
N ASP A 253 -12.71 -25.62 -4.04
CA ASP A 253 -11.65 -24.99 -4.82
C ASP A 253 -11.08 -23.75 -4.12
N PHE A 254 -11.58 -23.44 -2.92
CA PHE A 254 -11.16 -22.28 -2.15
C PHE A 254 -11.05 -22.60 -0.65
N PRO A 255 -9.89 -22.37 -0.01
CA PRO A 255 -9.63 -22.86 1.34
C PRO A 255 -10.39 -22.10 2.43
N LEU A 256 -10.94 -20.91 2.13
CA LEU A 256 -11.63 -20.08 3.11
C LEU A 256 -13.15 -20.20 2.94
N LYS A 257 -13.85 -20.34 4.06
CA LYS A 257 -15.29 -20.12 4.11
C LYS A 257 -15.58 -18.62 4.18
N LEU A 258 -16.67 -18.21 3.53
CA LEU A 258 -17.16 -16.85 3.54
C LEU A 258 -18.47 -16.80 4.33
N THR A 259 -18.46 -16.09 5.46
CA THR A 259 -19.66 -15.84 6.25
C THR A 259 -20.30 -14.55 5.76
N ILE A 260 -21.55 -14.63 5.30
CA ILE A 260 -22.38 -13.49 4.92
C ILE A 260 -23.40 -13.25 6.03
N LYS A 261 -23.45 -12.02 6.55
CA LYS A 261 -24.30 -11.66 7.69
C LYS A 261 -24.86 -10.25 7.56
N LEU A 262 -26.10 -10.04 7.99
CA LEU A 262 -26.65 -8.69 8.12
C LEU A 262 -26.17 -8.07 9.44
N ASN A 263 -25.53 -6.91 9.36
CA ASN A 263 -25.15 -6.10 10.51
C ASN A 263 -25.81 -4.72 10.41
N GLY A 264 -26.87 -4.50 11.20
CA GLY A 264 -27.71 -3.31 11.05
C GLY A 264 -28.44 -3.31 9.71
N GLU A 265 -28.17 -2.30 8.88
CA GLU A 265 -28.73 -2.18 7.51
C GLU A 265 -27.78 -2.69 6.42
N THR A 266 -26.57 -3.14 6.78
CA THR A 266 -25.52 -3.48 5.81
C THR A 266 -25.21 -4.96 5.85
N LEU A 267 -25.15 -5.59 4.68
CA LEU A 267 -24.66 -6.96 4.55
C LEU A 267 -23.12 -6.92 4.67
N THR A 268 -22.55 -7.79 5.48
CA THR A 268 -21.10 -7.94 5.62
C THR A 268 -20.67 -9.32 5.16
N ALA A 269 -19.45 -9.40 4.64
CA ALA A 269 -18.78 -10.64 4.32
C ALA A 269 -17.52 -10.78 5.18
N GLN A 270 -17.22 -12.00 5.60
CA GLN A 270 -16.05 -12.30 6.41
C GLN A 270 -15.41 -13.61 5.96
N GLY A 271 -14.16 -13.54 5.51
CA GLY A 271 -13.33 -14.72 5.31
C GLY A 271 -12.90 -15.33 6.65
N THR A 272 -12.78 -16.64 6.71
CA THR A 272 -12.35 -17.34 7.94
C THR A 272 -10.99 -16.80 8.43
N GLY A 273 -10.93 -16.29 9.66
CA GLY A 273 -9.71 -15.71 10.26
C GLY A 273 -9.39 -14.28 9.82
N GLN A 274 -10.29 -13.62 9.08
CA GLN A 274 -10.12 -12.26 8.57
C GLN A 274 -11.13 -11.30 9.20
N SER A 275 -10.85 -10.00 9.11
CA SER A 275 -11.83 -8.95 9.44
C SER A 275 -13.02 -9.00 8.47
N ALA A 276 -14.20 -8.63 8.97
CA ALA A 276 -15.37 -8.47 8.12
C ALA A 276 -15.28 -7.18 7.29
N PHE A 277 -15.92 -7.16 6.13
CA PHE A 277 -16.02 -5.99 5.25
C PHE A 277 -17.47 -5.79 4.78
N PRO A 278 -17.89 -4.53 4.54
CA PRO A 278 -19.24 -4.23 4.07
C PRO A 278 -19.43 -4.61 2.60
N LEU A 279 -20.67 -4.94 2.23
CA LEU A 279 -21.10 -5.22 0.87
C LEU A 279 -22.14 -4.18 0.45
N GLU A 280 -21.81 -3.44 -0.60
CA GLU A 280 -22.70 -2.45 -1.21
C GLU A 280 -23.54 -3.11 -2.32
N PRO A 281 -24.88 -3.05 -2.26
CA PRO A 281 -25.73 -3.61 -3.30
C PRO A 281 -25.68 -2.77 -4.60
N VAL A 282 -25.33 -3.43 -5.69
CA VAL A 282 -25.35 -2.90 -7.06
C VAL A 282 -26.68 -3.24 -7.75
N SER A 283 -27.21 -4.43 -7.46
CA SER A 283 -28.52 -4.90 -7.91
C SER A 283 -29.18 -5.75 -6.81
N GLU A 284 -30.33 -6.37 -7.08
CA GLU A 284 -30.98 -7.26 -6.12
C GLU A 284 -30.14 -8.48 -5.74
N THR A 285 -29.17 -8.87 -6.57
CA THR A 285 -28.35 -10.08 -6.37
C THR A 285 -26.85 -9.82 -6.45
N GLU A 286 -26.43 -8.62 -6.85
CA GLU A 286 -25.03 -8.25 -7.00
C GLU A 286 -24.61 -7.22 -5.96
N PHE A 287 -23.45 -7.46 -5.38
CA PHE A 287 -22.84 -6.66 -4.33
C PHE A 287 -21.37 -6.41 -4.66
N LYS A 288 -20.81 -5.33 -4.12
CA LYS A 288 -19.40 -4.99 -4.29
C LYS A 288 -18.77 -4.51 -2.99
N PHE A 289 -17.45 -4.61 -2.94
CA PHE A 289 -16.59 -3.93 -1.99
C PHE A 289 -15.39 -3.37 -2.76
N ASP A 290 -15.51 -2.11 -3.18
CA ASP A 290 -14.59 -1.47 -4.13
C ASP A 290 -13.16 -1.33 -3.57
N ALA A 291 -13.00 -1.04 -2.28
CA ALA A 291 -11.68 -0.95 -1.64
C ALA A 291 -10.88 -2.27 -1.72
N GLY A 292 -11.57 -3.42 -1.69
CA GLY A 292 -10.97 -4.75 -1.85
C GLY A 292 -10.96 -5.26 -3.30
N GLY A 293 -11.55 -4.52 -4.25
CA GLY A 293 -11.77 -4.99 -5.62
C GLY A 293 -12.66 -6.24 -5.70
N ILE A 294 -13.57 -6.40 -4.74
CA ILE A 294 -14.42 -7.60 -4.60
C ILE A 294 -15.78 -7.35 -5.23
N LYS A 295 -16.26 -8.31 -6.02
CA LYS A 295 -17.65 -8.38 -6.50
C LYS A 295 -18.25 -9.73 -6.10
N ILE A 296 -19.46 -9.70 -5.56
CA ILE A 296 -20.20 -10.90 -5.16
C ILE A 296 -21.54 -10.90 -5.89
N ASN A 297 -21.86 -12.01 -6.53
CA ASN A 297 -23.17 -12.25 -7.14
C ASN A 297 -23.84 -13.46 -6.47
N PHE A 298 -25.13 -13.37 -6.20
CA PHE A 298 -25.96 -14.46 -5.71
C PHE A 298 -26.89 -14.96 -6.84
N PRO A 299 -26.40 -15.80 -7.75
CA PRO A 299 -27.14 -16.17 -8.97
C PRO A 299 -28.40 -16.98 -8.69
N SER A 300 -28.46 -17.67 -7.56
CA SER A 300 -29.62 -18.43 -7.09
C SER A 300 -29.53 -18.67 -5.59
N SER A 301 -30.63 -19.11 -4.98
CA SER A 301 -30.65 -19.48 -3.56
C SER A 301 -29.52 -20.47 -3.23
N GLY A 302 -28.77 -20.17 -2.17
CA GLY A 302 -27.66 -21.00 -1.70
C GLY A 302 -26.41 -20.99 -2.59
N LYS A 303 -26.33 -20.15 -3.63
CA LYS A 303 -25.14 -19.99 -4.47
C LYS A 303 -24.57 -18.58 -4.35
N LEU A 304 -23.25 -18.50 -4.34
CA LEU A 304 -22.49 -17.26 -4.30
C LEU A 304 -21.35 -17.38 -5.32
N ASN A 305 -21.16 -16.36 -6.14
CA ASN A 305 -19.96 -16.21 -6.95
C ASN A 305 -19.18 -14.99 -6.45
N ILE A 306 -17.92 -15.17 -6.08
CA ILE A 306 -17.01 -14.09 -5.68
C ILE A 306 -15.92 -13.90 -6.73
N LYS A 307 -15.71 -12.63 -7.11
CA LYS A 307 -14.63 -12.22 -8.02
C LYS A 307 -13.72 -11.22 -7.34
N GLN A 308 -12.40 -11.45 -7.43
CA GLN A 308 -11.37 -10.56 -6.90
C GLN A 308 -10.03 -10.80 -7.63
N GLY A 309 -9.40 -9.76 -8.17
CA GLY A 309 -8.03 -9.87 -8.72
C GLY A 309 -7.83 -10.97 -9.77
N GLY A 310 -8.85 -11.25 -10.59
CA GLY A 310 -8.83 -12.33 -11.59
C GLY A 310 -9.34 -13.70 -11.09
N LEU A 311 -9.55 -13.86 -9.79
CA LEU A 311 -10.28 -15.02 -9.23
C LEU A 311 -11.78 -14.90 -9.57
N ASP A 312 -12.40 -16.04 -9.85
CA ASP A 312 -13.84 -16.20 -10.11
C ASP A 312 -14.26 -17.54 -9.49
N ILE A 313 -14.83 -17.49 -8.29
CA ILE A 313 -15.03 -18.67 -7.44
C ILE A 313 -16.51 -18.83 -7.11
N VAL A 314 -17.03 -20.01 -7.46
CA VAL A 314 -18.39 -20.40 -7.08
C VAL A 314 -18.36 -21.12 -5.74
N MET A 315 -19.19 -20.66 -4.82
CA MET A 315 -19.38 -21.19 -3.48
C MET A 315 -20.84 -21.60 -3.27
N THR A 316 -21.06 -22.57 -2.38
CA THR A 316 -22.40 -23.06 -2.00
C THR A 316 -22.61 -22.83 -0.51
N ARG A 317 -23.85 -22.47 -0.14
CA ARG A 317 -24.25 -22.33 1.26
C ARG A 317 -24.24 -23.69 1.95
N GLU A 318 -23.70 -23.74 3.16
CA GLU A 318 -23.74 -24.89 4.06
C GLU A 318 -25.13 -25.18 4.61
#